data_AF-A0A210R1B1-F1
#
_entry.id   AF-A0A210R1B1-F1
#
_cell.length_a   1.000
_cell.length_b   1.000
_cell.length_c   1.000
_cell.angle_alpha   90.00
_cell.angle_beta   90.00
_cell.angle_gamma   90.00
#
_symmetry.space_group_name_H-M   'P 1'
#
loop_
_entity.id
_entity.type
_entity.pdbx_description
1 polymer ?
#
loop_
_entity_poly.entity_id
_entity_poly.type
_entity_poly.pdbx_seq_one_letter_code
_entity_poly.pdbx_strand_id
1 'polypeptide(L)'
;MGKLCCETTTKRGILKHAFFISVVVNIVLVTVLIILFIIRQTLRDREFSTTDIPSPKTGALKDTGGQLCLPCDFKGTKTNDTLYEFILQTKKNNTLCCLRRDDTLQNLILELEETNRRNGHYDQNNMNPGKLQWWRERNHAAHLYLNPFTNGITWREQGCKTSFLRNLTLTDLGRRLTIPDFSGAGMYFVYSVYTFDFGNEATDRQAPIGIHNVYHHSSSFINSNDRPLLWMSKLGGENTAKRQTSFLCGVVSMNMRDSIETEAVSIVAGKNVTFKHIDRLPYSNYFGMFKLMDFF
;
A
#
# COMPACT_ATOMS: atom_id res chain seq x y z
N MET A 1 -67.16 3.65 58.02
CA MET A 1 -67.50 3.33 56.61
C MET A 1 -68.34 4.48 56.08
N GLY A 2 -68.02 5.24 55.04
CA GLY A 2 -66.96 5.20 54.04
C GLY A 2 -67.51 5.98 52.84
N LYS A 3 -66.79 7.01 52.36
CA LYS A 3 -66.92 7.56 51.00
C LYS A 3 -65.67 8.40 50.69
N LEU A 4 -64.79 7.82 49.88
CA LEU A 4 -63.68 8.50 49.22
C LEU A 4 -63.83 8.17 47.73
N CYS A 5 -64.16 9.14 46.89
CA CYS A 5 -64.15 9.01 45.44
C CYS A 5 -64.09 10.40 44.79
N CYS A 6 -62.89 10.91 44.55
CA CYS A 6 -62.61 11.93 43.53
C CYS A 6 -61.11 12.01 43.27
N GLU A 7 -60.53 11.12 42.45
CA GLU A 7 -59.17 11.30 41.95
C GLU A 7 -58.79 10.37 40.78
N THR A 8 -59.51 10.41 39.65
CA THR A 8 -59.13 9.57 38.48
C THR A 8 -59.15 10.27 37.12
N THR A 9 -59.64 11.50 37.00
CA THR A 9 -59.77 12.19 35.70
C THR A 9 -58.54 13.02 35.31
N THR A 10 -57.75 13.53 36.24
CA THR A 10 -56.64 14.47 35.96
C THR A 10 -55.38 13.80 35.37
N LYS A 11 -55.09 12.55 35.75
CA LYS A 11 -53.86 11.83 35.30
C LYS A 11 -53.90 11.39 33.83
N ARG A 12 -55.09 11.26 33.23
CA ARG A 12 -55.27 10.74 31.86
C ARG A 12 -54.98 11.78 30.77
N GLY A 13 -55.21 13.07 31.06
CA GLY A 13 -54.92 14.18 30.14
C GLY A 13 -53.42 14.47 30.00
N ILE A 14 -52.70 14.43 31.12
CA ILE A 14 -51.25 14.66 31.18
C ILE A 14 -50.49 13.58 30.41
N LEU A 15 -50.90 12.31 30.56
CA LEU A 15 -50.26 11.18 29.86
C LEU A 15 -50.44 11.27 28.33
N LYS A 16 -51.61 11.72 27.86
CA LYS A 16 -51.87 11.94 26.42
C LYS A 16 -51.02 13.07 25.84
N HIS A 17 -50.85 14.16 26.58
CA HIS A 17 -49.98 15.27 26.18
C HIS A 17 -48.50 14.85 26.14
N ALA A 18 -48.03 14.12 27.15
CA ALA A 18 -46.65 13.60 27.17
C ALA A 18 -46.37 12.64 25.99
N PHE A 19 -47.32 11.77 25.67
CA PHE A 19 -47.21 10.88 24.51
C PHE A 19 -47.17 11.66 23.18
N PHE A 20 -48.04 12.66 23.02
CA PHE A 20 -48.07 13.48 21.80
C PHE A 20 -46.77 14.27 21.60
N ILE A 21 -46.25 14.88 22.67
CA ILE A 21 -44.96 15.60 22.63
C ILE A 21 -43.83 14.66 22.26
N SER A 22 -43.78 13.45 22.85
CA SER A 22 -42.76 12.44 22.52
C SER A 22 -42.82 12.04 21.05
N VAL A 23 -44.00 11.79 20.50
CA VAL A 23 -44.18 11.43 19.08
C VAL A 23 -43.72 12.58 18.17
N VAL A 24 -44.10 13.82 18.46
CA VAL A 24 -43.70 14.98 17.66
C VAL A 24 -42.18 15.18 17.68
N VAL A 25 -41.55 15.08 18.86
CA VAL A 25 -40.08 15.20 18.99
C VAL A 25 -39.36 14.12 18.19
N ASN A 26 -39.85 12.87 18.24
CA ASN A 26 -39.25 11.77 17.47
C ASN A 26 -39.42 11.97 15.96
N ILE A 27 -40.58 12.45 15.49
CA ILE A 27 -40.79 12.76 14.07
C ILE A 27 -39.83 13.86 13.61
N VAL A 28 -39.68 14.93 14.40
CA VAL A 28 -38.74 16.02 14.10
C VAL A 28 -37.30 15.48 14.05
N LEU A 29 -36.90 14.63 15.00
CA LEU A 29 -35.57 14.04 15.04
C LEU A 29 -35.27 13.19 13.80
N VAL A 30 -36.21 12.33 13.40
CA VAL A 30 -36.09 11.51 12.18
C VAL A 30 -35.98 12.39 10.94
N THR A 31 -36.78 13.46 10.86
CA THR A 31 -36.73 14.40 9.73
C THR A 31 -35.38 15.10 9.63
N VAL A 32 -34.82 15.54 10.76
CA VAL A 32 -33.48 16.16 10.81
C VAL A 32 -32.39 15.17 10.38
N LEU A 33 -32.46 13.91 10.82
CA LEU A 33 -31.51 12.87 10.41
C LEU A 33 -31.56 12.58 8.91
N ILE A 34 -32.75 12.55 8.31
CA ILE A 34 -32.92 12.38 6.86
C ILE A 34 -32.32 13.57 6.12
N ILE A 35 -32.56 14.80 6.56
CA ILE A 35 -31.99 16.00 5.94
C ILE A 35 -30.46 15.98 6.04
N LEU A 36 -29.89 15.64 7.20
CA LEU A 36 -28.44 15.51 7.37
C LEU A 36 -27.85 14.40 6.50
N PHE A 37 -28.57 13.28 6.33
CA PHE A 37 -28.16 12.20 5.43
C PHE A 37 -28.15 12.65 3.97
N ILE A 38 -29.21 13.35 3.52
CA ILE A 38 -29.29 13.90 2.16
C ILE A 38 -28.17 14.90 1.93
N ILE A 39 -27.98 15.90 2.83
CA ILE A 39 -26.91 16.89 2.72
C ILE A 39 -25.54 16.21 2.64
N ARG A 40 -25.29 15.18 3.46
CA ARG A 40 -24.04 14.43 3.42
C ARG A 40 -23.85 13.69 2.09
N GLN A 41 -24.91 13.10 1.53
CA GLN A 41 -24.85 12.51 0.19
C GLN A 41 -24.61 13.57 -0.89
N THR A 42 -25.32 14.69 -0.87
CA THR A 42 -25.17 15.74 -1.89
C THR A 42 -23.80 16.40 -1.83
N LEU A 43 -23.21 16.57 -0.63
CA LEU A 43 -21.84 17.04 -0.47
C LEU A 43 -20.81 16.02 -0.98
N ARG A 44 -21.07 14.73 -0.79
CA ARG A 44 -20.23 13.64 -1.33
C ARG A 44 -20.31 13.58 -2.86
N ASP A 45 -21.48 13.82 -3.43
CA ASP A 45 -21.66 13.88 -4.88
C ASP A 45 -21.09 15.17 -5.47
N ARG A 46 -21.04 16.27 -4.71
CA ARG A 46 -20.36 17.52 -5.11
C ARG A 46 -18.83 17.42 -5.14
N GLU A 47 -18.22 16.42 -4.49
CA GLU A 47 -16.80 16.12 -4.69
C GLU A 47 -16.49 15.60 -6.11
N PHE A 48 -17.51 15.26 -6.92
CA PHE A 48 -17.39 15.24 -8.38
C PHE A 48 -17.41 16.66 -8.95
N SER A 49 -16.40 17.46 -8.63
CA SER A 49 -16.22 18.77 -9.25
C SER A 49 -15.59 18.61 -10.63
N THR A 50 -16.21 19.15 -11.67
CA THR A 50 -15.62 19.28 -13.01
C THR A 50 -14.69 20.49 -13.00
N THR A 51 -13.40 20.25 -12.82
CA THR A 51 -12.38 21.31 -12.87
C THR A 51 -11.83 21.46 -14.28
N ASP A 52 -11.64 22.72 -14.71
CA ASP A 52 -11.11 23.12 -16.03
C ASP A 52 -9.61 22.80 -16.17
N ILE A 53 -9.26 21.52 -16.22
CA ILE A 53 -7.87 21.07 -16.35
C ILE A 53 -7.61 20.66 -17.81
N PRO A 54 -6.66 21.30 -18.52
CA PRO A 54 -6.26 20.88 -19.85
C PRO A 54 -5.64 19.48 -19.81
N SER A 55 -6.15 18.59 -20.65
CA SER A 55 -5.75 17.19 -20.76
C SER A 55 -4.25 17.03 -21.06
N PRO A 56 -3.45 16.37 -20.20
CA PRO A 56 -2.15 15.87 -20.59
C PRO A 56 -2.37 14.52 -21.27
N LYS A 57 -1.68 14.32 -22.39
CA LYS A 57 -1.70 13.03 -23.09
C LYS A 57 -0.87 11.96 -22.40
N THR A 58 -0.07 12.29 -21.38
CA THR A 58 0.76 11.34 -20.63
C THR A 58 1.36 12.01 -19.39
N GLY A 59 0.87 11.67 -18.20
CA GLY A 59 1.55 11.98 -16.94
C GLY A 59 0.73 12.59 -15.80
N ALA A 60 1.36 12.68 -14.63
CA ALA A 60 0.85 13.29 -13.43
C ALA A 60 0.73 14.80 -13.59
N LEU A 61 -0.48 15.30 -13.37
CA LEU A 61 -0.75 16.72 -13.18
C LEU A 61 -0.58 17.02 -11.70
N LYS A 62 0.35 17.91 -11.38
CA LYS A 62 0.23 18.67 -10.13
C LYS A 62 -0.55 19.94 -10.47
N ASP A 63 -1.79 20.03 -10.02
CA ASP A 63 -2.55 21.27 -10.16
C ASP A 63 -1.99 22.33 -9.18
N THR A 64 -2.14 23.60 -9.56
CA THR A 64 -1.84 24.81 -8.79
C THR A 64 -2.44 24.83 -7.37
N GLY A 65 -3.46 24.01 -7.10
CA GLY A 65 -4.04 23.79 -5.77
C GLY A 65 -3.35 22.73 -4.89
N GLY A 66 -2.17 22.22 -5.29
CA GLY A 66 -1.41 21.23 -4.51
C GLY A 66 -1.93 19.79 -4.62
N GLN A 67 -2.76 19.50 -5.61
CA GLN A 67 -3.35 18.18 -5.85
C GLN A 67 -2.58 17.43 -6.92
N LEU A 68 -2.38 16.12 -6.73
CA LEU A 68 -1.76 15.25 -7.72
C LEU A 68 -2.82 14.38 -8.39
N CYS A 69 -2.98 14.50 -9.70
CA CYS A 69 -3.93 13.75 -10.49
C CYS A 69 -3.23 12.95 -11.59
N LEU A 70 -3.55 11.66 -11.70
CA LEU A 70 -3.01 10.73 -12.70
C LEU A 70 -4.13 10.21 -13.59
N PRO A 71 -3.86 9.82 -14.85
CA PRO A 71 -4.81 9.01 -15.62
C PRO A 71 -5.20 7.75 -14.83
N CYS A 72 -6.50 7.46 -14.74
CA CYS A 72 -6.96 6.25 -14.05
C CYS A 72 -6.75 5.02 -14.95
N ASP A 73 -5.73 4.20 -14.67
CA ASP A 73 -5.57 2.90 -15.33
C ASP A 73 -6.49 1.82 -14.71
N PHE A 74 -6.82 1.95 -13.42
CA PHE A 74 -7.73 1.06 -12.71
C PHE A 74 -8.79 1.85 -11.96
N LYS A 75 -10.05 1.64 -12.33
CA LYS A 75 -11.21 2.11 -11.57
C LYS A 75 -11.66 0.94 -10.72
N GLY A 76 -11.33 0.94 -9.43
CA GLY A 76 -12.01 0.04 -8.49
C GLY A 76 -13.53 0.23 -8.59
N THR A 77 -14.31 -0.73 -8.10
CA THR A 77 -15.78 -0.62 -8.13
C THR A 77 -16.27 0.50 -7.19
N LYS A 78 -15.48 0.91 -6.20
CA LYS A 78 -15.69 2.10 -5.36
C LYS A 78 -14.41 2.92 -5.22
N THR A 79 -14.52 4.23 -4.97
CA THR A 79 -13.35 5.10 -4.68
C THR A 79 -12.57 4.64 -3.44
N ASN A 80 -13.27 4.09 -2.45
CA ASN A 80 -12.66 3.48 -1.26
C ASN A 80 -11.77 2.26 -1.57
N ASP A 81 -11.91 1.64 -2.75
CA ASP A 81 -11.08 0.51 -3.17
C ASP A 81 -9.78 0.97 -3.85
N THR A 82 -9.58 2.29 -3.93
CA THR A 82 -8.44 2.90 -4.61
C THR A 82 -7.64 3.77 -3.63
N LEU A 83 -6.36 3.96 -3.92
CA LEU A 83 -5.51 4.91 -3.17
C LEU A 83 -5.95 6.37 -3.39
N TYR A 84 -6.83 6.64 -4.34
CA TYR A 84 -7.25 7.98 -4.73
C TYR A 84 -8.40 8.49 -3.87
N GLU A 85 -8.36 9.78 -3.54
CA GLU A 85 -9.39 10.43 -2.73
C GLU A 85 -10.64 10.77 -3.55
N PHE A 86 -10.45 11.16 -4.81
CA PHE A 86 -11.53 11.53 -5.71
C PHE A 86 -11.14 11.34 -7.18
N ILE A 87 -12.15 11.34 -8.04
CA ILE A 87 -12.02 11.11 -9.48
C ILE A 87 -12.54 12.34 -10.23
N LEU A 88 -11.72 12.90 -11.11
CA LEU A 88 -12.10 14.01 -11.99
C LEU A 88 -12.36 13.51 -13.40
N GLN A 89 -13.37 14.08 -14.06
CA GLN A 89 -13.62 13.85 -15.47
C GLN A 89 -13.24 15.12 -16.24
N THR A 90 -12.29 14.96 -17.17
CA THR A 90 -11.85 16.06 -18.04
C THR A 90 -12.90 16.33 -19.13
N LYS A 91 -12.84 17.52 -19.74
CA LYS A 91 -13.69 17.89 -20.89
C LYS A 91 -13.60 16.93 -22.09
N LYS A 92 -12.50 16.18 -22.20
CA LYS A 92 -12.29 15.18 -23.26
C LYS A 92 -12.74 13.77 -22.85
N ASN A 93 -13.54 13.65 -21.81
CA ASN A 93 -14.01 12.39 -21.25
C ASN A 93 -12.91 11.48 -20.65
N ASN A 94 -11.68 11.97 -20.51
CA ASN A 94 -10.63 11.25 -19.79
C ASN A 94 -10.88 11.34 -18.30
N THR A 95 -10.63 10.24 -17.59
CA THR A 95 -10.80 10.15 -16.14
C THR A 95 -9.45 10.28 -15.45
N LEU A 96 -9.36 11.18 -14.48
CA LEU A 96 -8.19 11.40 -13.63
C LEU A 96 -8.50 10.97 -12.20
N CYS A 97 -7.52 10.36 -11.56
CA CYS A 97 -7.54 9.81 -10.23
C CYS A 97 -6.61 10.66 -9.36
N CYS A 98 -7.16 11.28 -8.31
CA CYS A 98 -6.49 12.38 -7.62
C CYS A 98 -6.22 12.13 -6.13
N LEU A 99 -5.13 12.72 -5.65
CA LEU A 99 -4.66 12.75 -4.26
C LEU A 99 -4.56 14.21 -3.81
N ARG A 100 -5.06 14.54 -2.62
CA ARG A 100 -5.05 15.91 -2.09
C ARG A 100 -4.34 16.04 -0.76
N ARG A 101 -4.44 15.05 0.14
CA ARG A 101 -4.04 15.18 1.54
C ARG A 101 -2.74 14.46 1.92
N ASP A 102 -2.24 13.56 1.08
CA ASP A 102 -1.02 12.81 1.38
C ASP A 102 0.18 13.34 0.59
N ASP A 103 0.84 14.36 1.13
CA ASP A 103 2.04 14.95 0.52
C ASP A 103 3.18 13.93 0.36
N THR A 104 3.27 12.94 1.25
CA THR A 104 4.31 11.91 1.20
C THR A 104 4.07 10.98 0.02
N LEU A 105 2.85 10.48 -0.12
CA LEU A 105 2.44 9.64 -1.24
C LEU A 105 2.52 10.40 -2.56
N GLN A 106 2.09 11.66 -2.59
CA GLN A 106 2.23 12.51 -3.77
C GLN A 106 3.69 12.70 -4.17
N ASN A 107 4.57 12.97 -3.21
CA ASN A 107 6.00 13.11 -3.46
C ASN A 107 6.64 11.81 -3.94
N LEU A 108 6.22 10.66 -3.40
CA LEU A 108 6.65 9.35 -3.87
C LEU A 108 6.24 9.10 -5.32
N ILE A 109 4.97 9.31 -5.66
CA ILE A 109 4.47 9.12 -7.03
C ILE A 109 5.21 10.03 -8.02
N LEU A 110 5.45 11.29 -7.66
CA LEU A 110 6.19 12.23 -8.50
C LEU A 110 7.64 11.77 -8.74
N GLU A 111 8.33 11.26 -7.70
CA GLU A 111 9.69 10.73 -7.85
C GLU A 111 9.74 9.45 -8.71
N LEU A 112 8.74 8.57 -8.59
CA LEU A 112 8.60 7.37 -9.43
C LEU A 112 8.33 7.71 -10.90
N GLU A 113 7.44 8.68 -11.15
CA GLU A 113 7.10 9.12 -12.50
C GLU A 113 8.28 9.81 -13.20
N GLU A 114 9.01 10.68 -12.50
CA GLU A 114 10.20 11.34 -13.04
C GLU A 114 11.29 10.34 -13.41
N THR A 115 11.46 9.29 -12.59
CA THR A 115 12.40 8.19 -12.87
C THR A 115 12.01 7.43 -14.13
N ASN A 116 10.71 7.16 -14.33
CA ASN A 116 10.22 6.46 -15.52
C ASN A 116 10.45 7.26 -16.81
N ARG A 117 10.29 8.59 -16.77
CA ARG A 117 10.51 9.46 -17.94
C ARG A 117 11.96 9.50 -18.44
N ARG A 118 12.95 9.27 -17.58
CA ARG A 118 14.38 9.37 -17.92
C ARG A 118 15.01 8.06 -18.40
N ASN A 119 14.21 7.05 -18.78
CA ASN A 119 14.69 5.75 -19.27
C ASN A 119 15.77 5.10 -18.37
N GLY A 120 15.67 5.26 -17.05
CA GLY A 120 16.56 4.59 -16.10
C GLY A 120 18.04 5.00 -16.13
N HIS A 121 18.46 5.95 -16.98
CA HIS A 121 19.80 6.53 -16.92
C HIS A 121 19.85 7.57 -15.81
N TYR A 122 20.28 7.11 -14.64
CA TYR A 122 20.43 7.95 -13.45
C TYR A 122 21.86 8.51 -13.39
N ASP A 123 21.98 9.82 -13.52
CA ASP A 123 23.22 10.55 -13.22
C ASP A 123 23.22 10.92 -11.74
N GLN A 124 24.13 10.31 -10.96
CA GLN A 124 24.27 10.54 -9.52
C GLN A 124 24.64 12.00 -9.19
N ASN A 125 25.17 12.76 -10.15
CA ASN A 125 25.77 14.08 -9.91
C ASN A 125 24.76 15.23 -9.79
N ASN A 126 23.47 15.01 -10.09
CA ASN A 126 22.42 16.04 -10.03
C ASN A 126 21.29 15.67 -9.06
N MET A 127 21.68 15.17 -7.88
CA MET A 127 20.75 14.81 -6.83
C MET A 127 20.33 16.08 -6.07
N ASN A 128 19.35 16.82 -6.60
CA ASN A 128 18.59 17.74 -5.76
C ASN A 128 18.08 16.96 -4.53
N PRO A 129 18.16 17.52 -3.31
CA PRO A 129 17.66 16.85 -2.11
C PRO A 129 16.19 16.50 -2.31
N GLY A 130 15.95 15.25 -2.71
CA GLY A 130 14.62 14.80 -3.10
C GLY A 130 13.66 14.86 -1.91
N LYS A 131 12.37 14.92 -2.19
CA LYS A 131 11.31 15.05 -1.18
C LYS A 131 11.26 13.86 -0.20
N LEU A 132 11.89 12.75 -0.55
CA LEU A 132 12.04 11.56 0.29
C LEU A 132 13.40 11.44 0.98
N GLN A 133 14.14 12.54 1.14
CA GLN A 133 15.45 12.54 1.81
C GLN A 133 15.39 11.95 3.23
N TRP A 134 14.37 12.30 4.02
CA TRP A 134 14.18 11.76 5.38
C TRP A 134 14.14 10.23 5.44
N TRP A 135 13.67 9.57 4.37
CA TRP A 135 13.59 8.12 4.28
C TRP A 135 14.93 7.52 3.85
N ARG A 136 15.58 8.12 2.85
CA ARG A 136 16.92 7.72 2.36
C ARG A 136 18.02 7.94 3.39
N GLU A 137 17.82 8.89 4.30
CA GLU A 137 18.82 9.24 5.30
C GLU A 137 18.82 8.39 6.56
N ARG A 138 17.85 7.47 6.69
CA ARG A 138 17.79 6.54 7.80
C ARG A 138 19.07 5.71 7.84
N ASN A 139 19.66 5.64 9.03
CA ASN A 139 20.83 4.81 9.26
C ASN A 139 20.44 3.32 9.18
N HIS A 140 21.29 2.48 8.59
CA HIS A 140 21.04 1.05 8.36
C HIS A 140 19.66 0.80 7.72
N ALA A 141 19.49 1.28 6.49
CA ALA A 141 18.24 1.18 5.77
C ALA A 141 18.45 0.91 4.29
N ALA A 142 17.49 0.22 3.69
CA ALA A 142 17.46 -0.06 2.27
C ALA A 142 16.03 -0.09 1.74
N HIS A 143 15.88 0.34 0.50
CA HIS A 143 14.73 0.05 -0.34
C HIS A 143 15.22 -0.24 -1.74
N LEU A 144 14.91 -1.42 -2.25
CA LEU A 144 15.47 -1.93 -3.50
C LEU A 144 14.35 -2.47 -4.38
N TYR A 145 14.52 -2.35 -5.69
CA TYR A 145 13.62 -2.93 -6.67
C TYR A 145 14.22 -4.18 -7.29
N LEU A 146 13.33 -5.09 -7.71
CA LEU A 146 13.71 -6.31 -8.40
C LEU A 146 14.46 -5.96 -9.69
N ASN A 147 15.57 -6.65 -9.95
CA ASN A 147 16.30 -6.50 -11.20
C ASN A 147 15.49 -7.16 -12.33
N PRO A 148 15.03 -6.38 -13.33
CA PRO A 148 14.23 -6.93 -14.43
C PRO A 148 15.07 -7.74 -15.43
N PHE A 149 16.41 -7.63 -15.38
CA PHE A 149 17.33 -8.21 -16.35
C PHE A 149 17.87 -9.59 -15.94
N THR A 150 17.42 -10.14 -14.81
CA THR A 150 17.86 -11.45 -14.31
C THR A 150 16.70 -12.44 -14.28
N ASN A 151 16.97 -13.69 -14.64
CA ASN A 151 15.97 -14.76 -14.60
C ASN A 151 15.57 -15.19 -13.18
N GLY A 152 16.35 -14.81 -12.16
CA GLY A 152 16.07 -15.07 -10.74
C GLY A 152 15.58 -13.83 -9.99
N ILE A 153 15.54 -13.95 -8.66
CA ILE A 153 15.32 -12.83 -7.73
C ILE A 153 16.67 -12.24 -7.37
N THR A 154 16.99 -11.08 -7.93
CA THR A 154 18.12 -10.27 -7.51
C THR A 154 17.66 -8.82 -7.35
N TRP A 155 18.19 -8.14 -6.35
CA TRP A 155 17.85 -6.77 -6.01
C TRP A 155 18.94 -5.83 -6.50
N ARG A 156 18.55 -4.64 -6.95
CA ARG A 156 19.50 -3.60 -7.37
C ARG A 156 19.21 -2.28 -6.68
N GLU A 157 20.27 -1.59 -6.29
CA GLU A 157 20.18 -0.22 -5.81
C GLU A 157 19.97 0.77 -6.96
N GLN A 158 20.64 0.54 -8.09
CA GLN A 158 20.72 1.50 -9.19
C GLN A 158 19.51 1.44 -10.14
N GLY A 159 19.16 2.61 -10.69
CA GLY A 159 18.13 2.77 -11.72
C GLY A 159 16.82 3.40 -11.25
N CYS A 160 16.67 3.71 -9.96
CA CYS A 160 15.47 4.36 -9.42
C CYS A 160 15.77 5.41 -8.33
N LYS A 161 15.13 6.61 -8.37
CA LYS A 161 15.35 7.69 -7.37
C LYS A 161 14.96 7.32 -5.94
N THR A 162 14.00 6.41 -5.82
CA THR A 162 13.42 5.91 -4.57
C THR A 162 14.15 4.69 -4.03
N SER A 163 15.11 4.16 -4.79
CA SER A 163 15.96 3.04 -4.38
C SER A 163 17.21 3.56 -3.69
N PHE A 164 17.59 2.94 -2.59
CA PHE A 164 18.77 3.32 -1.81
C PHE A 164 19.27 2.16 -0.96
N LEU A 165 20.57 2.17 -0.67
CA LEU A 165 21.24 1.29 0.27
C LEU A 165 22.15 2.10 1.19
N ARG A 166 21.87 2.12 2.50
CA ARG A 166 22.63 2.90 3.48
C ARG A 166 23.07 2.05 4.65
N ASN A 167 24.39 1.94 4.83
CA ASN A 167 25.02 1.20 5.93
C ASN A 167 24.52 -0.27 6.06
N LEU A 168 24.17 -0.85 4.92
CA LEU A 168 23.84 -2.26 4.70
C LEU A 168 24.56 -2.68 3.42
N THR A 169 24.77 -3.97 3.22
CA THR A 169 25.43 -4.48 2.01
C THR A 169 24.53 -5.45 1.27
N LEU A 170 24.60 -5.40 -0.07
CA LEU A 170 24.05 -6.44 -0.94
C LEU A 170 25.11 -7.53 -1.12
N THR A 171 24.80 -8.74 -0.69
CA THR A 171 25.67 -9.92 -0.80
C THR A 171 24.98 -11.00 -1.65
N ASP A 172 25.69 -12.11 -1.90
CA ASP A 172 25.21 -13.22 -2.73
C ASP A 172 24.65 -12.75 -4.08
N LEU A 173 25.47 -11.98 -4.83
CA LEU A 173 25.12 -11.42 -6.14
C LEU A 173 23.82 -10.57 -6.14
N GLY A 174 23.54 -9.89 -5.04
CA GLY A 174 22.38 -9.02 -4.89
C GLY A 174 21.12 -9.73 -4.39
N ARG A 175 21.23 -10.96 -3.88
CA ARG A 175 20.09 -11.71 -3.32
C ARG A 175 19.79 -11.35 -1.88
N ARG A 176 20.81 -10.93 -1.12
CA ARG A 176 20.73 -10.79 0.34
C ARG A 176 21.07 -9.39 0.80
N LEU A 177 20.25 -8.82 1.68
CA LEU A 177 20.60 -7.63 2.46
C LEU A 177 21.27 -8.06 3.75
N THR A 178 22.50 -7.61 3.97
CA THR A 178 23.37 -8.05 5.07
C THR A 178 23.72 -6.90 6.01
N ILE A 179 23.68 -7.19 7.30
CA ILE A 179 24.14 -6.28 8.35
C ILE A 179 25.67 -6.23 8.35
N PRO A 180 26.30 -5.03 8.37
CA PRO A 180 27.75 -4.91 8.36
C PRO A 180 28.40 -5.43 9.66
N ASP A 181 29.71 -5.65 9.59
CA ASP A 181 30.55 -6.20 10.67
C ASP A 181 30.72 -5.29 11.89
N PHE A 182 30.28 -4.02 11.81
CA PHE A 182 30.41 -3.05 12.90
C PHE A 182 29.15 -2.20 13.04
N SER A 183 28.68 -1.97 14.28
CA SER A 183 27.54 -1.09 14.63
C SER A 183 26.16 -1.42 14.02
N GLY A 184 26.01 -2.55 13.32
CA GLY A 184 24.78 -2.90 12.61
C GLY A 184 23.77 -3.72 13.42
N ALA A 185 24.14 -4.36 14.52
CA ALA A 185 23.24 -5.24 15.26
C ALA A 185 22.05 -4.47 15.87
N GLY A 186 20.85 -5.04 15.83
CA GLY A 186 19.65 -4.44 16.37
C GLY A 186 18.35 -5.05 15.85
N MET A 187 17.23 -4.39 16.15
CA MET A 187 15.91 -4.76 15.64
C MET A 187 15.65 -4.05 14.31
N TYR A 188 15.20 -4.80 13.31
CA TYR A 188 14.92 -4.29 11.98
C TYR A 188 13.47 -4.51 11.60
N PHE A 189 12.83 -3.48 11.05
CA PHE A 189 11.60 -3.66 10.31
C PHE A 189 11.95 -4.05 8.89
N VAL A 190 11.41 -5.18 8.43
CA VAL A 190 11.66 -5.75 7.10
C VAL A 190 10.33 -5.84 6.38
N TYR A 191 10.34 -5.52 5.09
CA TYR A 191 9.15 -5.62 4.25
C TYR A 191 9.52 -6.02 2.82
N SER A 192 8.64 -6.78 2.18
CA SER A 192 8.82 -7.28 0.82
C SER A 192 7.48 -7.32 0.10
N VAL A 193 7.50 -6.96 -1.18
CA VAL A 193 6.36 -7.03 -2.08
C VAL A 193 6.73 -7.80 -3.33
N TYR A 194 5.88 -8.76 -3.68
CA TYR A 194 5.87 -9.39 -4.99
C TYR A 194 4.52 -9.26 -5.66
N THR A 195 4.54 -8.87 -6.93
CA THR A 195 3.37 -8.90 -7.79
C THR A 195 3.52 -10.04 -8.79
N PHE A 196 2.50 -10.86 -8.89
CA PHE A 196 2.39 -11.95 -9.85
C PHE A 196 1.38 -11.58 -10.92
N ASP A 197 1.74 -11.81 -12.19
CA ASP A 197 0.86 -11.69 -13.35
C ASP A 197 0.59 -13.08 -13.94
N PHE A 198 -0.64 -13.52 -13.72
CA PHE A 198 -1.20 -14.77 -14.18
C PHE A 198 -2.20 -14.56 -15.33
N GLY A 199 -2.20 -13.41 -16.02
CA GLY A 199 -3.24 -13.07 -17.00
C GLY A 199 -3.56 -14.14 -18.04
N ASN A 200 -2.56 -14.95 -18.44
CA ASN A 200 -2.70 -16.04 -19.41
C ASN A 200 -2.95 -17.43 -18.79
N GLU A 201 -2.83 -17.56 -17.47
CA GLU A 201 -2.90 -18.84 -16.73
C GLU A 201 -4.05 -18.91 -15.73
N ALA A 202 -4.57 -17.76 -15.29
CA ALA A 202 -5.71 -17.68 -14.39
C ALA A 202 -6.98 -18.13 -15.13
N THR A 203 -7.51 -19.29 -14.72
CA THR A 203 -8.75 -19.87 -15.24
C THR A 203 -9.70 -20.19 -14.10
N ASP A 204 -11.00 -20.30 -14.38
CA ASP A 204 -12.00 -20.65 -13.36
C ASP A 204 -11.86 -22.07 -12.78
N ARG A 205 -10.98 -22.90 -13.36
CA ARG A 205 -10.83 -24.33 -13.01
C ARG A 205 -9.58 -24.63 -12.20
N GLN A 206 -8.49 -23.86 -12.39
CA GLN A 206 -7.22 -24.06 -11.69
C GLN A 206 -6.59 -22.70 -11.37
N ALA A 207 -6.43 -22.44 -10.08
CA ALA A 207 -5.85 -21.21 -9.57
C ALA A 207 -4.33 -21.31 -9.59
N PRO A 208 -3.63 -20.42 -10.30
CA PRO A 208 -2.19 -20.28 -10.13
C PRO A 208 -1.89 -19.69 -8.74
N ILE A 209 -0.80 -20.15 -8.13
CA ILE A 209 -0.40 -19.80 -6.77
C ILE A 209 0.93 -19.08 -6.81
N GLY A 210 0.97 -17.86 -6.28
CA GLY A 210 2.22 -17.20 -5.90
C GLY A 210 2.66 -17.63 -4.50
N ILE A 211 3.92 -18.00 -4.35
CA ILE A 211 4.57 -18.26 -3.06
C ILE A 211 5.56 -17.12 -2.83
N HIS A 212 5.51 -16.52 -1.65
CA HIS A 212 6.42 -15.47 -1.23
C HIS A 212 7.01 -15.86 0.12
N ASN A 213 8.33 -16.01 0.19
CA ASN A 213 9.08 -16.37 1.38
C ASN A 213 10.08 -15.27 1.73
N VAL A 214 10.33 -15.11 3.02
CA VAL A 214 11.42 -14.31 3.57
C VAL A 214 12.22 -15.22 4.49
N TYR A 215 13.52 -15.28 4.26
CA TYR A 215 14.46 -16.07 5.04
C TYR A 215 15.39 -15.16 5.84
N HIS A 216 15.73 -15.62 7.04
CA HIS A 216 16.76 -15.04 7.89
C HIS A 216 17.96 -15.98 7.93
N HIS A 217 19.13 -15.45 7.58
CA HIS A 217 20.40 -16.16 7.69
C HIS A 217 21.14 -15.58 8.87
N SER A 218 21.30 -16.38 9.92
CA SER A 218 22.04 -15.98 11.10
C SER A 218 23.51 -16.38 11.00
N SER A 219 24.40 -15.42 11.24
CA SER A 219 25.85 -15.64 11.25
C SER A 219 26.35 -16.38 12.50
N SER A 220 25.49 -16.49 13.53
CA SER A 220 25.82 -17.04 14.85
C SER A 220 25.84 -18.57 14.89
N PHE A 221 25.32 -19.24 13.86
CA PHE A 221 25.35 -20.70 13.77
C PHE A 221 26.67 -21.18 13.18
N ILE A 222 27.69 -21.28 14.03
CA ILE A 222 29.08 -21.68 13.71
C ILE A 222 29.22 -23.09 13.08
N ASN A 223 28.13 -23.86 12.88
CA ASN A 223 28.21 -25.23 12.36
C ASN A 223 27.02 -25.71 11.49
N SER A 224 26.20 -24.82 10.91
CA SER A 224 25.00 -25.27 10.17
C SER A 224 24.95 -24.83 8.71
N ASN A 225 25.90 -25.27 7.86
CA ASN A 225 25.74 -25.28 6.39
C ASN A 225 24.93 -24.11 5.79
N ASP A 226 25.19 -22.84 6.14
CA ASP A 226 24.48 -21.64 5.65
C ASP A 226 22.94 -21.77 5.48
N ARG A 227 22.26 -22.63 6.26
CA ARG A 227 20.87 -22.97 5.97
C ARG A 227 19.96 -21.81 6.37
N PRO A 228 19.26 -21.16 5.42
CA PRO A 228 18.29 -20.12 5.76
C PRO A 228 17.22 -20.65 6.72
N LEU A 229 16.87 -19.85 7.71
CA LEU A 229 15.65 -20.04 8.48
C LEU A 229 14.49 -19.36 7.75
N LEU A 230 13.45 -20.12 7.39
CA LEU A 230 12.21 -19.52 6.88
C LEU A 230 11.59 -18.69 8.00
N TRP A 231 11.53 -17.37 7.79
CA TRP A 231 10.99 -16.44 8.79
C TRP A 231 9.54 -16.10 8.52
N MET A 232 9.19 -15.77 7.27
CA MET A 232 7.81 -15.49 6.87
C MET A 232 7.49 -16.18 5.55
N SER A 233 6.27 -16.67 5.40
CA SER A 233 5.79 -17.25 4.15
C SER A 233 4.35 -16.84 3.92
N LYS A 234 4.01 -16.58 2.66
CA LYS A 234 2.64 -16.40 2.20
C LYS A 234 2.44 -17.21 0.93
N LEU A 235 1.41 -18.04 0.97
CA LEU A 235 0.88 -18.79 -0.17
C LEU A 235 -0.33 -18.00 -0.73
N GLY A 236 -0.54 -18.10 -2.04
CA GLY A 236 -1.35 -17.21 -2.88
C GLY A 236 -2.79 -16.88 -2.42
N GLY A 237 -3.33 -15.83 -3.05
CA GLY A 237 -4.66 -15.27 -2.85
C GLY A 237 -5.70 -15.74 -3.88
N GLU A 238 -6.81 -15.01 -3.99
CA GLU A 238 -8.06 -15.41 -4.67
C GLU A 238 -7.90 -16.13 -6.02
N ASN A 239 -8.60 -17.25 -6.15
CA ASN A 239 -8.41 -18.28 -7.18
C ASN A 239 -8.55 -17.81 -8.64
N THR A 240 -9.21 -16.68 -8.88
CA THR A 240 -9.51 -16.14 -10.22
C THR A 240 -8.75 -14.85 -10.54
N ALA A 241 -7.97 -14.33 -9.58
CA ALA A 241 -7.26 -13.07 -9.77
C ALA A 241 -6.13 -13.24 -10.78
N LYS A 242 -6.27 -12.58 -11.94
CA LYS A 242 -5.24 -12.50 -12.99
C LYS A 242 -3.95 -11.84 -12.52
N ARG A 243 -4.03 -11.00 -11.49
CA ARG A 243 -2.89 -10.29 -10.94
C ARG A 243 -3.00 -10.31 -9.41
N GLN A 244 -1.94 -10.75 -8.75
CA GLN A 244 -1.92 -10.95 -7.30
C GLN A 244 -0.72 -10.24 -6.71
N THR A 245 -0.92 -9.44 -5.65
CA THR A 245 0.19 -8.80 -4.93
C THR A 245 0.29 -9.38 -3.52
N SER A 246 1.46 -9.93 -3.21
CA SER A 246 1.82 -10.45 -1.90
C SER A 246 2.69 -9.44 -1.18
N PHE A 247 2.28 -9.08 0.03
CA PHE A 247 3.05 -8.25 0.95
C PHE A 247 3.36 -9.06 2.21
N LEU A 248 4.62 -9.05 2.62
CA LEU A 248 5.09 -9.58 3.89
C LEU A 248 5.90 -8.51 4.60
N CYS A 249 5.67 -8.35 5.91
CA CYS A 249 6.46 -7.48 6.74
C CYS A 249 6.52 -8.00 8.18
N GLY A 250 7.59 -7.64 8.88
CA GLY A 250 7.76 -8.03 10.27
C GLY A 250 8.94 -7.32 10.91
N VAL A 251 9.10 -7.52 12.21
CA VAL A 251 10.27 -7.07 12.97
C VAL A 251 11.13 -8.28 13.31
N VAL A 252 12.43 -8.18 13.06
CA VAL A 252 13.39 -9.26 13.30
C VAL A 252 14.64 -8.74 14.03
N SER A 253 15.14 -9.57 14.94
CA SER A 253 16.42 -9.35 15.61
C SER A 253 17.56 -9.77 14.70
N MET A 254 18.47 -8.85 14.40
CA MET A 254 19.59 -9.10 13.49
C MET A 254 20.92 -8.85 14.20
N ASN A 255 21.77 -9.87 14.24
CA ASN A 255 23.17 -9.72 14.65
C ASN A 255 24.01 -9.16 13.51
N MET A 256 25.26 -8.79 13.83
CA MET A 256 26.24 -8.47 12.79
C MET A 256 26.38 -9.66 11.82
N ARG A 257 26.55 -9.38 10.53
CA ARG A 257 26.61 -10.37 9.43
C ARG A 257 25.34 -11.17 9.18
N ASP A 258 24.29 -11.01 9.97
CA ASP A 258 23.02 -11.61 9.63
C ASP A 258 22.52 -11.01 8.31
N SER A 259 21.77 -11.81 7.55
CA SER A 259 21.19 -11.34 6.30
C SER A 259 19.75 -11.78 6.13
N ILE A 260 19.02 -10.99 5.34
CA ILE A 260 17.67 -11.31 4.91
C ILE A 260 17.70 -11.60 3.42
N GLU A 261 17.09 -12.72 3.05
CA GLU A 261 16.81 -13.10 1.68
C GLU A 261 15.30 -13.14 1.47
N THR A 262 14.82 -12.72 0.30
CA THR A 262 13.43 -12.89 -0.08
C THR A 262 13.37 -13.74 -1.33
N GLU A 263 12.40 -14.64 -1.39
CA GLU A 263 12.16 -15.49 -2.54
C GLU A 263 10.69 -15.40 -2.93
N ALA A 264 10.43 -15.45 -4.23
CA ALA A 264 9.09 -15.68 -4.71
C ALA A 264 9.14 -16.67 -5.86
N VAL A 265 8.14 -17.55 -5.92
CA VAL A 265 7.94 -18.50 -7.01
C VAL A 265 6.47 -18.57 -7.35
N SER A 266 6.18 -19.04 -8.55
CA SER A 266 4.83 -19.29 -9.02
C SER A 266 4.64 -20.76 -9.34
N ILE A 267 3.45 -21.26 -9.02
CA ILE A 267 3.00 -22.61 -9.29
C ILE A 267 1.73 -22.53 -10.13
N VAL A 268 1.75 -23.20 -11.28
CA VAL A 268 0.58 -23.42 -12.11
C VAL A 268 0.36 -24.92 -12.18
N ALA A 269 -0.88 -25.37 -12.01
CA ALA A 269 -1.19 -26.79 -12.03
C ALA A 269 -0.72 -27.45 -13.35
N GLY A 270 -0.08 -28.61 -13.23
CA GLY A 270 0.51 -29.32 -14.37
C GLY A 270 1.82 -28.72 -14.92
N LYS A 271 2.38 -27.69 -14.28
CA LYS A 271 3.66 -27.07 -14.66
C LYS A 271 4.66 -27.10 -13.50
N ASN A 272 5.94 -27.00 -13.84
CA ASN A 272 7.01 -26.87 -12.85
C ASN A 272 6.96 -25.50 -12.15
N VAL A 273 7.46 -25.46 -10.92
CA VAL A 273 7.68 -24.21 -10.17
C VAL A 273 8.55 -23.27 -11.00
N THR A 274 8.15 -22.01 -11.13
CA THR A 274 8.82 -21.05 -12.02
C THR A 274 8.78 -19.62 -11.49
N PHE A 275 9.69 -18.77 -11.95
CA PHE A 275 9.70 -17.32 -11.70
C PHE A 275 8.97 -16.53 -12.79
N LYS A 276 8.47 -17.21 -13.85
CA LYS A 276 7.93 -16.58 -15.06
C LYS A 276 6.79 -15.61 -14.80
N HIS A 277 5.96 -15.91 -13.80
CA HIS A 277 4.77 -15.12 -13.50
C HIS A 277 5.03 -13.98 -12.52
N ILE A 278 6.27 -13.77 -12.08
CA ILE A 278 6.62 -12.61 -11.27
C ILE A 278 6.68 -11.42 -12.22
N ASP A 279 5.86 -10.40 -11.96
CA ASP A 279 5.81 -9.21 -12.78
C ASP A 279 7.19 -8.55 -12.80
N ARG A 280 7.70 -8.18 -13.98
CA ARG A 280 9.01 -7.53 -14.12
C ARG A 280 8.88 -6.04 -14.45
N LEU A 281 7.66 -5.49 -14.44
CA LEU A 281 7.45 -4.06 -14.58
C LEU A 281 8.18 -3.28 -13.46
N PRO A 282 8.70 -2.08 -13.78
CA PRO A 282 9.33 -1.22 -12.78
C PRO A 282 8.41 -1.02 -11.57
N TYR A 283 9.00 -1.06 -10.37
CA TYR A 283 8.33 -0.81 -9.09
C TYR A 283 7.27 -1.84 -8.65
N SER A 284 6.95 -2.85 -9.46
CA SER A 284 5.97 -3.91 -9.11
C SER A 284 6.42 -4.80 -7.94
N ASN A 285 7.74 -4.90 -7.72
CA ASN A 285 8.33 -5.71 -6.66
C ASN A 285 9.46 -4.93 -6.01
N TYR A 286 9.46 -4.93 -4.70
CA TYR A 286 10.45 -4.23 -3.90
C TYR A 286 10.67 -4.92 -2.58
N PHE A 287 11.87 -4.73 -2.05
CA PHE A 287 12.31 -5.29 -0.79
C PHE A 287 13.07 -4.21 -0.04
N GLY A 288 12.83 -4.10 1.25
CA GLY A 288 13.54 -3.16 2.07
C GLY A 288 13.54 -3.53 3.54
N MET A 289 14.42 -2.85 4.26
CA MET A 289 14.51 -2.95 5.70
C MET A 289 15.07 -1.67 6.28
N PHE A 290 14.76 -1.38 7.54
CA PHE A 290 15.42 -0.30 8.27
C PHE A 290 15.51 -0.63 9.76
N LYS A 291 16.58 -0.16 10.39
CA LYS A 291 16.82 -0.34 11.82
C LYS A 291 15.82 0.46 12.65
N LEU A 292 15.25 -0.18 13.66
CA LEU A 292 14.34 0.42 14.64
C LEU A 292 15.06 0.84 15.92
N MET A 293 15.96 -0.01 16.41
CA MET A 293 16.72 0.20 17.64
C MET A 293 17.98 -0.67 17.67
N ASP A 294 19.00 -0.23 18.39
CA ASP A 294 20.22 -0.99 18.66
C ASP A 294 19.97 -2.08 19.72
N PHE A 295 20.80 -3.14 19.71
CA PHE A 295 20.95 -3.97 20.90
C PHE A 295 21.87 -3.24 21.89
N PHE A 296 21.44 -3.21 23.16
CA PHE A 296 22.20 -2.64 24.27
C PHE A 296 23.54 -3.33 24.46
#